data_AF-A7S0D7-F1
#
_entry.id   AF-A7S0D7-F1
#
_cell.length_a   1.000
_cell.length_b   1.000
_cell.length_c   1.000
_cell.angle_alpha   90.00
_cell.angle_beta   90.00
_cell.angle_gamma   90.00
#
_symmetry.space_group_name_H-M   'P 1'
#
loop_
_entity.id
_entity.type
_entity.pdbx_description
1 polymer ?
#
loop_
_entity_poly.entity_id
_entity_poly.type
_entity_poly.pdbx_seq_one_letter_code
_entity_poly.pdbx_strand_id
1 'polypeptide(L)'
;MNCSRRYRRAWIIRNYEKTMNCSRRYRRAWIIRNYEKTMNCSRNRCAWIIRNYEKTMNCSRRYRRAWIIRNYEKTMNCSRNRRAGIIRNYEKTMNCSRNRRAWIIRNYEKTMNCSRNRRAGIIRNYEKTMNCSRNRRAWIIRNYEKTMNCSRI
;
A
#
# COMPACT_ATOMS: atom_id res chain seq x y z
N MET A 1 -9.34 -12.82 12.22
CA MET A 1 -9.80 -13.68 11.10
C MET A 1 -8.62 -14.08 10.25
N ASN A 2 -8.37 -15.38 10.18
CA ASN A 2 -7.49 -15.92 9.16
C ASN A 2 -8.37 -16.32 7.97
N CYS A 3 -8.26 -15.55 6.88
CA CYS A 3 -8.93 -15.88 5.63
C CYS A 3 -8.21 -17.07 4.96
N SER A 4 -8.28 -18.27 5.55
CA SER A 4 -7.44 -19.43 5.19
C SER A 4 -8.08 -20.41 4.20
N ARG A 5 -9.36 -20.24 3.84
CA ARG A 5 -10.06 -21.16 2.94
C ARG A 5 -9.89 -20.77 1.46
N ARG A 6 -9.80 -21.79 0.60
CA ARG A 6 -9.40 -21.74 -0.81
C ARG A 6 -10.47 -21.09 -1.72
N TYR A 7 -10.99 -19.91 -1.37
CA TYR A 7 -12.02 -19.27 -2.17
C TYR A 7 -11.44 -18.55 -3.40
N ARG A 8 -12.10 -18.71 -4.55
CA ARG A 8 -11.73 -17.98 -5.78
C ARG A 8 -11.94 -16.48 -5.62
N ARG A 9 -12.96 -16.07 -4.85
CA ARG A 9 -13.30 -14.66 -4.54
C ARG A 9 -13.66 -14.54 -3.06
N ALA A 10 -13.22 -13.47 -2.41
CA ALA A 10 -13.65 -13.09 -1.06
C ALA A 10 -14.17 -11.67 -1.08
N TRP A 11 -15.30 -11.45 -0.41
CA TRP A 11 -15.95 -10.15 -0.24
C TRP A 11 -16.21 -9.95 1.24
N ILE A 12 -15.61 -8.91 1.81
CA ILE A 12 -15.73 -8.54 3.22
C ILE A 12 -16.27 -7.11 3.25
N ILE A 13 -17.49 -6.96 3.77
CA ILE A 13 -18.17 -5.66 3.79
C ILE A 13 -17.63 -4.81 4.94
N ARG A 14 -17.58 -5.38 6.14
CA ARG A 14 -16.96 -4.75 7.30
C ARG A 14 -16.23 -5.80 8.12
N ASN A 15 -15.13 -5.39 8.71
CA ASN A 15 -14.42 -6.21 9.67
C ASN A 15 -13.88 -5.35 10.81
N TYR A 16 -14.01 -5.87 12.03
CA TYR A 16 -13.78 -5.16 13.30
C TYR A 16 -12.82 -5.90 14.23
N GLU A 17 -12.16 -6.94 13.72
CA GLU A 17 -11.30 -7.75 14.56
C GLU A 17 -10.01 -7.04 14.94
N LYS A 18 -9.28 -7.64 15.88
CA LYS A 18 -7.96 -7.12 16.25
C LYS A 18 -6.95 -7.31 15.11
N THR A 19 -7.00 -8.45 14.41
CA THR A 19 -6.03 -8.82 13.37
C THR A 19 -6.65 -9.64 12.23
N MET A 20 -6.38 -9.25 10.97
CA MET A 20 -6.72 -10.03 9.77
C MET A 20 -5.45 -10.47 9.06
N ASN A 21 -5.35 -11.79 8.85
CA ASN A 21 -4.37 -12.32 7.93
C ASN A 21 -5.07 -12.83 6.67
N CYS A 22 -4.97 -12.07 5.60
CA CYS A 22 -5.33 -12.52 4.26
C CYS A 22 -4.13 -13.23 3.63
N SER A 23 -3.91 -14.49 4.01
CA SER A 23 -2.86 -15.32 3.43
C SER A 23 -3.46 -16.56 2.75
N ARG A 24 -3.04 -16.81 1.50
CA ARG A 24 -3.37 -17.92 0.56
C ARG A 24 -4.37 -17.58 -0.57
N ARG A 25 -3.79 -17.44 -1.78
CA ARG A 25 -4.31 -17.75 -3.13
C ARG A 25 -5.73 -17.29 -3.51
N TYR A 26 -6.29 -16.24 -2.90
CA TYR A 26 -7.47 -15.59 -3.48
C TYR A 26 -7.15 -15.08 -4.89
N ARG A 27 -8.02 -15.39 -5.87
CA ARG A 27 -7.89 -14.77 -7.20
C ARG A 27 -8.31 -13.30 -7.12
N ARG A 28 -9.32 -12.97 -6.31
CA ARG A 28 -9.78 -11.59 -6.05
C ARG A 28 -10.30 -11.47 -4.62
N ALA A 29 -9.80 -10.51 -3.85
CA ALA A 29 -10.34 -10.13 -2.55
C ALA A 29 -10.83 -8.69 -2.60
N TRP A 30 -12.01 -8.42 -2.04
CA TRP A 30 -12.62 -7.10 -1.93
C TRP A 30 -12.98 -6.85 -0.48
N ILE A 31 -12.47 -5.75 0.07
CA ILE A 31 -12.69 -5.35 1.46
C ILE A 31 -13.19 -3.91 1.44
N ILE A 32 -14.42 -3.70 1.89
CA ILE A 32 -15.06 -2.39 1.79
C ILE A 32 -14.62 -1.50 2.96
N ARG A 33 -14.68 -2.01 4.19
CA ARG A 33 -14.17 -1.31 5.38
C ARG A 33 -13.44 -2.26 6.31
N ASN A 34 -12.22 -1.89 6.71
CA ASN A 34 -11.48 -2.60 7.74
C ASN A 34 -11.13 -1.63 8.88
N TYR A 35 -11.39 -2.05 10.12
CA TYR A 35 -11.22 -1.24 11.34
C TYR A 35 -10.21 -1.87 12.31
N GLU A 36 -9.34 -2.74 11.80
CA GLU A 36 -8.54 -3.57 12.67
C GLU A 36 -7.35 -2.84 13.28
N LYS A 37 -6.62 -3.50 14.19
CA LYS A 37 -5.31 -2.96 14.59
C LYS A 37 -4.27 -3.29 13.53
N THR A 38 -4.28 -4.50 12.97
CA THR A 38 -3.29 -4.91 11.97
C THR A 38 -3.84 -5.84 10.90
N MET A 39 -3.52 -5.58 9.64
CA MET A 39 -3.78 -6.48 8.52
C MET A 39 -2.50 -6.92 7.82
N ASN A 40 -2.36 -8.23 7.67
CA ASN A 40 -1.32 -8.83 6.84
C ASN A 40 -1.93 -9.44 5.58
N CYS A 41 -1.51 -8.90 4.45
CA CYS A 41 -2.01 -9.25 3.14
C CYS A 41 -0.89 -9.93 2.35
N SER A 42 -1.01 -11.24 2.04
CA SER A 42 0.02 -11.97 1.31
C SER A 42 -0.47 -13.02 0.31
N ARG A 43 0.28 -13.19 -0.79
CA ARG A 43 0.09 -14.25 -1.81
C ARG A 43 -1.27 -14.23 -2.54
N ASN A 44 -1.87 -13.06 -2.71
CA ASN A 44 -3.13 -12.89 -3.45
C ASN A 44 -2.89 -12.39 -4.88
N ARG A 45 -3.75 -12.73 -5.85
CA ARG A 45 -3.59 -12.20 -7.22
C ARG A 45 -4.06 -10.74 -7.31
N CYS A 46 -5.23 -10.46 -6.76
CA CYS A 46 -5.83 -9.13 -6.73
C CYS A 46 -6.44 -8.84 -5.35
N ALA A 47 -6.12 -7.70 -4.74
CA ALA A 47 -6.86 -7.17 -3.60
C ALA A 47 -7.30 -5.73 -3.86
N TRP A 48 -8.53 -5.43 -3.45
CA TRP A 48 -9.13 -4.11 -3.48
C TRP A 48 -9.64 -3.77 -2.09
N ILE A 49 -9.16 -2.65 -1.56
CA ILE A 49 -9.52 -2.17 -0.23
C ILE A 49 -10.05 -0.75 -0.37
N ILE A 50 -11.30 -0.53 0.01
CA ILE A 50 -11.95 0.76 -0.21
C ILE A 50 -11.62 1.73 0.92
N ARG A 51 -11.76 1.31 2.18
CA ARG A 51 -11.35 2.10 3.34
C ARG A 51 -10.63 1.23 4.35
N ASN A 52 -9.45 1.67 4.78
CA ASN A 52 -8.74 1.08 5.88
C ASN A 52 -8.50 2.08 7.00
N TYR A 53 -8.78 1.68 8.23
CA TYR A 53 -8.61 2.48 9.45
C TYR A 53 -7.65 1.81 10.45
N GLU A 54 -6.69 1.07 9.94
CA GLU A 54 -5.81 0.26 10.77
C GLU A 54 -4.74 1.04 11.52
N LYS A 55 -4.05 0.41 12.48
CA LYS A 55 -2.77 0.95 12.94
C LYS A 55 -1.64 0.59 11.97
N THR A 56 -1.61 -0.65 11.49
CA THR A 56 -0.53 -1.14 10.64
C THR A 56 -0.99 -2.14 9.59
N MET A 57 -0.75 -1.84 8.32
CA MET A 57 -0.98 -2.78 7.22
C MET A 57 0.32 -3.21 6.55
N ASN A 58 0.45 -4.53 6.38
CA ASN A 58 1.54 -5.13 5.62
C ASN A 58 1.01 -5.83 4.37
N CYS A 59 1.17 -5.18 3.22
CA CYS A 59 0.91 -5.77 1.91
C CYS A 59 2.20 -6.33 1.32
N SER A 60 2.50 -7.61 1.61
CA SER A 60 3.73 -8.26 1.19
C SER A 60 3.50 -9.46 0.28
N ARG A 61 4.39 -9.62 -0.72
CA ARG A 61 4.59 -10.88 -1.48
C ARG A 61 3.50 -11.19 -2.54
N ARG A 62 3.83 -10.84 -3.79
CA ARG A 62 3.25 -11.33 -5.08
C ARG A 62 1.80 -10.93 -5.39
N TYR A 63 1.36 -9.73 -5.03
CA TYR A 63 0.18 -9.17 -5.71
C TYR A 63 0.45 -8.95 -7.20
N ARG A 64 -0.45 -9.45 -8.07
CA ARG A 64 -0.48 -8.97 -9.46
C ARG A 64 -1.02 -7.54 -9.49
N ARG A 65 -2.04 -7.25 -8.68
CA ARG A 65 -2.66 -5.92 -8.51
C ARG A 65 -3.10 -5.74 -7.05
N ALA A 66 -2.71 -4.66 -6.40
CA ALA A 66 -3.22 -4.24 -5.10
C ALA A 66 -3.67 -2.79 -5.22
N TRP A 67 -4.90 -2.49 -4.80
CA TRP A 67 -5.48 -1.15 -4.88
C TRP A 67 -6.14 -0.77 -3.57
N ILE A 68 -5.79 0.42 -3.09
CA ILE A 68 -6.32 1.01 -1.87
C ILE A 68 -6.90 2.38 -2.21
N ILE A 69 -8.18 2.60 -1.91
CA ILE A 69 -8.84 3.87 -2.24
C ILE A 69 -8.58 4.91 -1.14
N ARG A 70 -8.77 4.55 0.13
CA ARG A 70 -8.44 5.41 1.26
C ARG A 70 -7.77 4.61 2.37
N ASN A 71 -6.63 5.12 2.82
CA ASN A 71 -5.90 4.56 3.95
C ASN A 71 -5.72 5.60 5.05
N TYR A 72 -6.05 5.22 6.29
CA TYR A 72 -5.96 6.06 7.47
C TYR A 72 -5.11 5.37 8.55
N GLU A 73 -3.93 4.88 8.16
CA GLU A 73 -3.11 4.09 9.06
C GLU A 73 -2.05 4.89 9.80
N LYS A 74 -1.38 4.28 10.79
CA LYS A 74 -0.10 4.82 11.25
C LYS A 74 1.03 4.41 10.31
N THR A 75 1.03 3.16 9.85
CA THR A 75 2.14 2.62 9.05
C THR A 75 1.70 1.60 8.01
N MET A 76 1.99 1.85 6.73
CA MET A 76 1.81 0.88 5.65
C MET A 76 3.14 0.42 5.08
N ASN A 77 3.27 -0.90 4.92
CA ASN A 77 4.37 -1.53 4.20
C ASN A 77 3.86 -2.25 2.94
N CYS A 78 4.22 -1.72 1.77
CA CYS A 78 3.88 -2.28 0.46
C CYS A 78 5.13 -2.84 -0.24
N SER A 79 5.27 -4.16 -0.30
CA SER A 79 6.47 -4.78 -0.87
C SER A 79 6.24 -5.93 -1.86
N ARG A 80 7.11 -6.00 -2.88
CA ARG A 80 7.20 -7.09 -3.86
C ARG A 80 5.91 -7.28 -4.68
N ASN A 81 5.28 -6.19 -5.10
CA ASN A 81 4.05 -6.16 -5.90
C ASN A 81 4.35 -5.87 -7.38
N ARG A 82 3.58 -6.49 -8.29
CA ARG A 82 3.69 -6.16 -9.73
C ARG A 82 3.04 -4.81 -10.05
N ARG A 83 1.87 -4.55 -9.48
CA ARG A 83 1.17 -3.27 -9.58
C ARG A 83 0.54 -2.97 -8.21
N ALA A 84 0.88 -1.83 -7.64
CA ALA A 84 0.27 -1.28 -6.44
C ALA A 84 -0.21 0.14 -6.75
N GLY A 85 -1.38 0.50 -6.24
CA GLY A 85 -1.98 1.81 -6.43
C GLY A 85 -2.73 2.28 -5.19
N ILE A 86 -2.49 3.52 -4.79
CA ILE A 86 -3.14 4.15 -3.64
C ILE A 86 -3.72 5.49 -4.07
N ILE A 87 -5.01 5.71 -3.83
CA ILE A 87 -5.68 6.95 -4.26
C ILE A 87 -5.49 8.05 -3.21
N ARG A 88 -5.78 7.77 -1.94
CA ARG A 88 -5.52 8.71 -0.84
C ARG A 88 -4.89 7.99 0.33
N ASN A 89 -3.75 8.50 0.76
CA ASN A 89 -3.04 8.00 1.92
C ASN A 89 -2.92 9.07 3.00
N TYR A 90 -3.29 8.72 4.23
CA TYR A 90 -3.24 9.59 5.40
C TYR A 90 -2.48 8.89 6.53
N GLU A 91 -1.22 8.58 6.27
CA GLU A 91 -0.39 7.83 7.22
C GLU A 91 0.61 8.66 7.99
N LYS A 92 1.22 8.09 9.03
CA LYS A 92 2.48 8.66 9.53
C LYS A 92 3.65 8.23 8.66
N THR A 93 3.68 6.96 8.24
CA THR A 93 4.83 6.39 7.53
C THR A 93 4.44 5.33 6.51
N MET A 94 4.83 5.51 5.24
CA MET A 94 4.73 4.49 4.21
C MET A 94 6.08 4.00 3.72
N ASN A 95 6.21 2.68 3.60
CA ASN A 95 7.35 2.05 2.95
C ASN A 95 6.90 1.27 1.72
N CYS A 96 7.35 1.72 0.54
CA CYS A 96 7.07 1.09 -0.74
C CYS A 96 8.35 0.53 -1.36
N SER A 97 8.52 -0.80 -1.36
CA SER A 97 9.76 -1.42 -1.84
C SER A 97 9.61 -2.57 -2.83
N ARG A 98 10.56 -2.67 -3.78
CA ARG A 98 10.69 -3.80 -4.73
C ARG A 98 9.43 -4.01 -5.60
N ASN A 99 8.72 -2.95 -5.95
CA ASN A 99 7.52 -2.99 -6.79
C ASN A 99 7.86 -2.76 -8.27
N ARG A 100 7.18 -3.45 -9.19
CA ARG A 100 7.37 -3.17 -10.63
C ARG A 100 6.68 -1.87 -11.04
N ARG A 101 5.49 -1.59 -10.51
CA ARG A 101 4.75 -0.35 -10.70
C ARG A 101 4.07 0.03 -9.38
N ALA A 102 4.35 1.21 -8.86
CA ALA A 102 3.70 1.78 -7.68
C ALA A 102 3.22 3.20 -8.02
N TRP A 103 1.96 3.51 -7.70
CA TRP A 103 1.33 4.79 -8.03
C TRP A 103 0.57 5.31 -6.83
N ILE A 104 0.76 6.58 -6.49
CA ILE A 104 0.05 7.25 -5.40
C ILE A 104 -0.53 8.56 -5.94
N ILE A 105 -1.84 8.77 -5.77
CA ILE A 105 -2.49 9.98 -6.30
C ILE A 105 -2.35 11.14 -5.30
N ARG A 106 -2.74 10.92 -4.04
CA ARG A 106 -2.53 11.91 -2.97
C ARG A 106 -1.96 11.25 -1.75
N ASN A 107 -0.90 11.85 -1.24
CA ASN A 107 -0.18 11.34 -0.11
C ASN A 107 -0.03 12.42 0.96
N TYR A 108 -0.51 12.15 2.16
CA TYR A 108 -0.52 13.06 3.31
C TYR A 108 0.20 12.41 4.48
N GLU A 109 1.50 12.17 4.34
CA GLU A 109 2.27 11.48 5.37
C GLU A 109 3.27 12.35 6.10
N LYS A 110 3.87 11.84 7.17
CA LYS A 110 5.10 12.46 7.69
C LYS A 110 6.31 12.00 6.89
N THR A 111 6.37 10.71 6.56
CA THR A 111 7.55 10.10 5.95
C THR A 111 7.22 9.00 4.95
N MET A 112 7.69 9.11 3.70
CA MET A 112 7.68 8.00 2.75
C MET A 112 9.07 7.54 2.36
N ASN A 113 9.24 6.22 2.33
CA ASN A 113 10.41 5.57 1.79
C ASN A 113 10.05 4.71 0.58
N CYS A 114 10.53 5.09 -0.60
CA CYS A 114 10.30 4.39 -1.85
C CYS A 114 11.62 3.81 -2.40
N SER A 115 11.81 2.48 -2.35
CA SER A 115 13.08 1.88 -2.79
C SER A 115 12.95 0.71 -3.76
N ARG A 116 13.92 0.57 -4.67
CA ARG A 116 14.06 -0.58 -5.59
C ARG A 116 12.82 -0.81 -6.48
N ASN A 117 12.11 0.24 -6.85
CA ASN A 117 10.94 0.18 -7.72
C ASN A 117 11.33 0.37 -9.20
N ARG A 118 10.70 -0.37 -10.13
CA ARG A 118 10.97 -0.16 -11.57
C ARG A 118 10.28 1.08 -12.11
N ARG A 119 9.05 1.35 -11.67
CA ARG A 119 8.30 2.56 -11.97
C ARG A 119 7.56 2.99 -10.71
N ALA A 120 7.84 4.18 -10.21
CA ALA A 120 7.15 4.81 -9.10
C ALA A 120 6.60 6.17 -9.57
N GLY A 121 5.48 6.59 -9.01
CA GLY A 121 4.81 7.80 -9.47
C GLY A 121 3.90 8.38 -8.40
N ILE A 122 4.02 9.68 -8.15
CA ILE A 122 3.22 10.37 -7.14
C ILE A 122 2.64 11.65 -7.75
N ILE A 123 1.32 11.83 -7.71
CA ILE A 123 0.69 13.02 -8.31
C ILE A 123 0.78 14.21 -7.36
N ARG A 124 0.40 14.04 -6.08
CA ARG A 124 0.55 15.07 -5.06
C ARG A 124 1.10 14.47 -3.77
N ASN A 125 2.23 15.00 -3.33
CA ASN A 125 2.88 14.62 -2.08
C ASN A 125 2.87 15.79 -1.09
N TYR A 126 2.38 15.56 0.12
CA TYR A 126 2.28 16.57 1.20
C TYR A 126 3.11 16.16 2.42
N GLU A 127 4.27 15.53 2.19
CA GLU A 127 5.05 14.94 3.27
C GLU A 127 5.93 15.92 4.01
N LYS A 128 6.49 15.51 5.15
CA LYS A 128 7.65 16.21 5.70
C LYS A 128 8.93 15.71 5.04
N THR A 129 9.03 14.40 4.80
CA THR A 129 10.24 13.74 4.32
C THR A 129 9.94 12.64 3.32
N MET A 130 10.58 12.67 2.15
CA MET A 130 10.60 11.57 1.19
C MET A 130 12.03 11.09 0.95
N ASN A 131 12.22 9.79 1.07
CA ASN A 131 13.45 9.12 0.65
C ASN A 131 13.14 8.17 -0.52
N CYS A 132 13.78 8.40 -1.66
CA CYS A 132 13.73 7.48 -2.79
C CYS A 132 15.12 6.93 -3.10
N SER A 133 15.25 5.61 -3.27
CA SER A 133 16.53 5.01 -3.65
C SER A 133 16.41 3.87 -4.65
N ARG A 134 17.32 3.84 -5.63
CA ARG A 134 17.44 2.73 -6.60
C ARG A 134 16.15 2.49 -7.40
N ASN A 135 15.44 3.56 -7.76
CA ASN A 135 14.20 3.48 -8.55
C ASN A 135 14.51 3.77 -10.01
N ARG A 136 14.22 2.85 -10.95
CA ARG A 136 14.62 3.04 -12.37
C ARG A 136 13.90 4.18 -13.10
N ARG A 137 12.66 4.47 -12.68
CA ARG A 137 11.83 5.57 -13.20
C ARG A 137 10.95 6.04 -12.06
N ALA A 138 11.16 7.27 -11.62
CA ALA A 138 10.35 7.93 -10.61
C ALA A 138 9.93 9.30 -11.14
N TRP A 139 8.70 9.70 -10.87
CA TRP A 139 8.21 11.03 -11.20
C TRP A 139 7.24 11.49 -10.12
N ILE A 140 7.27 12.79 -9.85
CA ILE A 140 6.40 13.44 -8.87
C ILE A 140 5.88 14.72 -9.54
N ILE A 141 4.56 14.88 -9.64
CA ILE A 141 3.98 16.05 -10.33
C ILE A 141 3.95 17.28 -9.41
N ARG A 142 3.50 17.12 -8.17
CA ARG A 142 3.56 18.17 -7.15
C ARG A 142 4.07 17.63 -5.83
N ASN A 143 5.06 18.30 -5.28
CA ASN A 143 5.67 17.96 -4.02
C ASN A 143 5.65 19.17 -3.10
N TYR A 144 5.11 19.01 -1.90
CA TYR A 144 5.00 20.06 -0.89
C TYR A 144 5.84 19.71 0.34
N GLU A 145 6.90 18.93 0.15
CA GLU A 145 7.69 18.44 1.27
C GLU A 145 8.78 19.38 1.73
N LYS A 146 9.19 19.18 2.99
CA LYS A 146 10.30 19.93 3.56
C LYS A 146 11.66 19.34 3.18
N THR A 147 11.74 18.02 2.98
CA THR A 147 13.00 17.31 2.76
C THR A 147 12.84 16.20 1.73
N MET A 148 13.64 16.23 0.66
CA MET A 148 13.64 15.22 -0.40
C MET A 148 15.04 14.62 -0.58
N ASN A 149 15.19 13.32 -0.35
CA ASN A 149 16.43 12.61 -0.63
C ASN A 149 16.22 11.52 -1.69
N CYS A 150 16.56 11.82 -2.93
CA CYS A 150 16.49 10.88 -4.04
C CYS A 150 17.90 10.48 -4.51
N SER A 151 18.27 9.21 -4.33
CA SER A 151 19.56 8.67 -4.80
C SER A 151 19.36 7.56 -5.85
N ARG A 152 20.09 7.65 -6.97
CA ARG A 152 19.97 6.76 -8.15
C ARG A 152 18.53 6.69 -8.70
N ILE A 153 18.24 7.63 -9.60
CA ILE A 153 17.23 7.52 -10.67
C ILE A 153 17.87 6.75 -11.83
#